data_AF-A0A933LVD0-F1
#
_entry.id   AF-A0A933LVD0-F1
#
_cell.length_a   1.000
_cell.length_b   1.000
_cell.length_c   1.000
_cell.angle_alpha   90.00
_cell.angle_beta   90.00
_cell.angle_gamma   90.00
#
_symmetry.space_group_name_H-M   'P 1'
#
loop_
_entity.id
_entity.type
_entity.pdbx_description
1 polymer ?
#
loop_
_entity_poly.entity_id
_entity_poly.type
_entity_poly.pdbx_seq_one_letter_code
_entity_poly.pdbx_strand_id
1 'polypeptide(L)'
;MMDQPTCQTDAASGNPFREMAFACVPALVLAIAFLALAGHRKDYLGHYAAGFGATLAALLVTDWTAFAGERPRGRPLVLVALCLACVGGGAFLEATIFRLAVFDEVDFFNQSLGAALAGLAVLRLPGGQRPGTRLAGLSAAGLFVIAGVWFAFAR
;
A
#
# COMPACT_ATOMS: atom_id res chain seq x y z
N MET A 1 2.69 44.16 -24.30
CA MET A 1 2.06 43.68 -23.06
C MET A 1 1.54 42.29 -23.40
N MET A 2 2.33 41.25 -23.11
CA MET A 2 1.96 39.86 -23.42
C MET A 2 1.13 39.33 -22.26
N ASP A 3 -0.15 39.05 -22.51
CA ASP A 3 -1.00 38.30 -21.60
C ASP A 3 -0.38 36.92 -21.40
N GLN A 4 0.15 36.67 -20.21
CA GLN A 4 0.47 35.30 -19.84
C GLN A 4 -0.84 34.55 -19.69
N PRO A 5 -1.03 33.41 -20.40
CA PRO A 5 -2.17 32.57 -20.14
C PRO A 5 -2.04 32.10 -18.69
N THR A 6 -2.96 32.55 -17.85
CA THR A 6 -3.23 31.92 -16.56
C THR A 6 -3.63 30.50 -16.87
N CYS A 7 -2.65 29.61 -16.91
CA CYS A 7 -2.88 28.18 -16.72
C CYS A 7 -3.40 28.06 -15.29
N GLN A 8 -4.68 28.36 -15.12
CA GLN A 8 -5.49 27.82 -14.05
C GLN A 8 -5.40 26.32 -14.26
N THR A 9 -4.37 25.72 -13.66
CA THR A 9 -4.40 24.32 -13.31
C THR A 9 -5.68 24.17 -12.54
N ASP A 10 -6.69 23.58 -13.16
CA ASP A 10 -7.83 23.00 -12.48
C ASP A 10 -7.23 22.19 -11.34
N ALA A 11 -7.25 22.78 -10.14
CA ALA A 11 -6.76 22.16 -8.93
C ALA A 11 -7.78 21.08 -8.62
N ALA A 12 -7.71 19.98 -9.37
CA ALA A 12 -8.67 18.90 -9.43
C ALA A 12 -9.19 18.65 -8.02
N SER A 13 -10.45 18.97 -7.76
CA SER A 13 -11.10 19.04 -6.45
C SER A 13 -11.32 17.66 -5.82
N GLY A 14 -10.37 16.73 -6.01
CA GLY A 14 -10.40 15.37 -5.50
C GLY A 14 -10.51 15.33 -3.99
N ASN A 15 -11.56 14.67 -3.51
CA ASN A 15 -11.76 14.35 -2.11
C ASN A 15 -10.72 13.28 -1.70
N PRO A 16 -9.87 13.53 -0.68
CA PRO A 16 -8.83 12.59 -0.24
C PRO A 16 -9.40 11.22 0.16
N PHE A 17 -10.62 11.19 0.71
CA PHE A 17 -11.31 9.95 1.07
C PHE A 17 -11.69 9.13 -0.16
N ARG A 18 -12.07 9.80 -1.26
CA ARG A 18 -12.41 9.11 -2.51
C ARG A 18 -11.17 8.48 -3.14
N GLU A 19 -10.05 9.18 -3.11
CA GLU A 19 -8.76 8.69 -3.59
C GLU A 19 -8.29 7.47 -2.77
N MET A 20 -8.42 7.53 -1.44
CA MET A 20 -8.05 6.41 -0.57
C MET A 20 -9.06 5.26 -0.60
N ALA A 21 -10.34 5.53 -0.88
CA ALA A 21 -11.35 4.47 -1.02
C ALA A 21 -10.99 3.51 -2.17
N PHE A 22 -10.44 4.01 -3.28
CA PHE A 22 -9.95 3.15 -4.36
C PHE A 22 -8.83 2.21 -3.90
N ALA A 23 -8.00 2.64 -2.96
CA ALA A 23 -6.94 1.81 -2.39
C ALA A 23 -7.50 0.79 -1.39
N CYS A 24 -8.34 1.27 -0.47
CA CYS A 24 -8.74 0.51 0.71
C CYS A 24 -9.93 -0.41 0.47
N VAL A 25 -10.88 -0.06 -0.41
CA VAL A 25 -12.08 -0.87 -0.63
C VAL A 25 -11.74 -2.24 -1.22
N PRO A 26 -10.95 -2.37 -2.30
CA PRO A 26 -10.54 -3.69 -2.79
C PRO A 26 -9.78 -4.47 -1.70
N ALA A 27 -8.95 -3.77 -0.93
CA ALA A 27 -8.16 -4.39 0.12
C ALA A 27 -9.04 -4.96 1.24
N LEU A 28 -10.07 -4.22 1.66
CA LEU A 28 -11.06 -4.63 2.64
C LEU A 28 -11.97 -5.75 2.13
N VAL A 29 -12.38 -5.71 0.86
CA VAL A 29 -13.18 -6.78 0.25
C VAL A 29 -12.42 -8.10 0.29
N LEU A 30 -11.13 -8.10 -0.08
CA LEU A 30 -10.29 -9.28 0.05
C LEU A 30 -10.11 -9.71 1.52
N ALA A 31 -9.89 -8.76 2.45
CA ALA A 31 -9.79 -9.08 3.87
C ALA A 31 -11.05 -9.78 4.41
N ILE A 32 -12.23 -9.31 4.01
CA ILE A 32 -13.52 -9.93 4.37
C ILE A 32 -13.63 -11.32 3.74
N ALA A 33 -13.20 -11.48 2.49
CA ALA A 33 -13.17 -12.79 1.83
C ALA A 33 -12.23 -13.78 2.55
N PHE A 34 -11.05 -13.33 3.01
CA PHE A 34 -10.16 -14.14 3.83
C PHE A 34 -10.83 -14.59 5.13
N LEU A 35 -11.51 -13.69 5.84
CA LEU A 35 -12.26 -14.06 7.06
C LEU A 35 -13.36 -15.08 6.77
N ALA A 36 -14.12 -14.88 5.69
CA ALA A 36 -15.24 -15.75 5.35
C ALA A 36 -14.80 -17.15 4.89
N LEU A 37 -13.71 -17.24 4.12
CA LEU A 37 -13.27 -18.49 3.48
C LEU A 37 -12.19 -19.23 4.28
N ALA A 38 -11.34 -18.49 4.99
CA ALA A 38 -10.15 -18.99 5.66
C ALA A 38 -10.04 -18.50 7.11
N GLY A 39 -11.14 -18.11 7.77
CA GLY A 39 -11.12 -17.53 9.13
C GLY A 39 -10.51 -18.41 10.23
N HIS A 40 -10.30 -19.71 9.98
CA HIS A 40 -9.54 -20.60 10.86
C HIS A 40 -8.02 -20.36 10.78
N ARG A 41 -7.53 -19.78 9.68
CA ARG A 41 -6.15 -19.32 9.43
C ARG A 41 -6.10 -17.79 9.48
N LYS A 42 -6.26 -17.24 10.69
CA LYS A 42 -6.22 -15.79 10.93
C LYS A 42 -4.88 -15.16 10.54
N ASP A 43 -3.81 -15.96 10.57
CA ASP A 43 -2.47 -15.66 10.08
C ASP A 43 -2.48 -15.19 8.63
N TYR A 44 -3.24 -15.83 7.73
CA TYR A 44 -3.31 -15.44 6.32
C TYR A 44 -3.80 -14.01 6.11
N LEU A 45 -4.87 -13.64 6.83
CA LEU A 45 -5.36 -12.27 6.84
C LEU A 45 -4.31 -11.32 7.43
N GLY A 46 -3.64 -11.76 8.49
CA GLY A 46 -2.58 -11.01 9.15
C GLY A 46 -1.45 -10.64 8.19
N HIS A 47 -0.88 -11.63 7.49
CA HIS A 47 0.19 -11.47 6.51
C HIS A 47 -0.23 -10.58 5.34
N TYR A 48 -1.44 -10.80 4.82
CA TYR A 48 -2.01 -9.97 3.77
C TYR A 48 -2.16 -8.50 4.19
N ALA A 49 -2.79 -8.24 5.33
CA ALA A 49 -3.05 -6.88 5.82
C ALA A 49 -1.76 -6.15 6.18
N ALA A 50 -0.81 -6.85 6.83
CA ALA A 50 0.51 -6.29 7.14
C ALA A 50 1.29 -5.98 5.86
N GLY A 51 1.27 -6.88 4.87
CA GLY A 51 1.90 -6.69 3.56
C GLY A 51 1.34 -5.48 2.81
N PHE A 52 0.01 -5.35 2.77
CA PHE A 52 -0.66 -4.18 2.19
C PHE A 52 -0.27 -2.89 2.90
N GLY A 53 -0.43 -2.83 4.23
CA GLY A 53 -0.18 -1.63 5.02
C GLY A 53 1.27 -1.16 4.95
N ALA A 54 2.23 -2.07 5.12
CA ALA A 54 3.65 -1.73 5.09
C ALA A 54 4.08 -1.22 3.69
N THR A 55 3.62 -1.90 2.63
CA THR A 55 3.93 -1.49 1.26
C THR A 55 3.28 -0.15 0.91
N LEU A 56 2.02 0.05 1.31
CA LEU A 56 1.32 1.33 1.11
C LEU A 56 2.05 2.49 1.78
N ALA A 57 2.49 2.31 3.03
CA ALA A 57 3.26 3.32 3.74
C ALA A 57 4.58 3.65 3.02
N ALA A 58 5.35 2.63 2.63
CA ALA A 58 6.62 2.82 1.93
C ALA A 58 6.44 3.57 0.59
N LEU A 59 5.44 3.18 -0.19
CA LEU A 59 5.12 3.83 -1.47
C LEU A 59 4.67 5.29 -1.27
N LEU A 60 3.79 5.57 -0.29
CA LEU A 60 3.32 6.93 -0.02
C LEU A 60 4.43 7.86 0.49
N VAL A 61 5.31 7.35 1.37
CA VAL A 61 6.47 8.11 1.85
C VAL A 61 7.43 8.41 0.70
N THR A 62 7.71 7.41 -0.16
CA THR A 62 8.59 7.60 -1.31
C THR A 62 7.98 8.53 -2.34
N ASP A 63 6.68 8.42 -2.62
CA ASP A 63 5.97 9.32 -3.52
C ASP A 63 6.04 10.77 -3.03
N TRP A 64 6.01 10.96 -1.71
CA TRP A 64 6.20 12.27 -1.09
C TRP A 64 7.65 12.75 -1.24
N THR A 65 8.65 11.99 -0.79
CA THR A 65 10.03 12.48 -0.69
C THR A 65 10.73 12.57 -2.05
N ALA A 66 10.44 11.64 -2.98
CA ALA A 66 11.13 11.55 -4.27
C ALA A 66 10.42 12.32 -5.40
N PHE A 67 9.10 12.54 -5.30
CA PHE A 67 8.29 13.09 -6.41
C PHE A 67 7.48 14.34 -6.03
N ALA A 68 7.96 15.11 -5.04
CA ALA A 68 7.37 16.40 -4.68
C ALA A 68 7.52 17.42 -5.82
N GLY A 69 6.51 17.54 -6.69
CA GLY A 69 6.38 18.65 -7.63
C GLY A 69 5.84 18.25 -9.00
N GLU A 70 6.36 17.17 -9.60
CA GLU A 70 5.95 16.69 -10.93
C GLU A 70 5.87 15.16 -10.97
N ARG A 71 5.12 14.59 -11.92
CA ARG A 71 5.14 13.13 -12.17
C ARG A 71 6.36 12.81 -13.04
N PRO A 72 7.49 12.31 -12.51
CA PRO A 72 8.60 11.96 -13.38
C PRO A 72 8.20 10.83 -14.31
N ARG A 73 8.72 10.86 -15.54
CA ARG A 73 8.50 9.84 -16.58
C ARG A 73 8.83 8.41 -16.11
N GLY A 74 9.58 8.24 -15.02
CA GLY A 74 9.92 6.96 -14.40
C GLY A 74 9.14 6.57 -13.14
N ARG A 75 8.17 7.37 -12.67
CA ARG A 75 7.42 7.10 -11.43
C ARG A 75 6.85 5.68 -11.35
N PRO A 76 6.17 5.14 -12.39
CA PRO A 76 5.63 3.78 -12.32
C PRO A 76 6.71 2.72 -12.09
N LEU A 77 7.86 2.86 -12.74
CA LEU A 77 8.98 1.92 -12.61
C LEU A 77 9.55 1.95 -11.20
N VAL A 78 9.71 3.13 -10.60
CA VAL A 78 10.18 3.28 -9.22
C VAL A 78 9.19 2.66 -8.22
N LEU A 79 7.88 2.89 -8.40
CA LEU A 79 6.86 2.30 -7.53
C LEU A 79 6.83 0.78 -7.65
N VAL A 80 6.98 0.23 -8.86
CA VAL A 80 7.09 -1.23 -9.07
C VAL A 80 8.35 -1.77 -8.40
N ALA A 81 9.51 -1.14 -8.61
CA ALA A 81 10.76 -1.56 -7.99
C ALA A 81 10.68 -1.54 -6.46
N LEU A 82 10.06 -0.51 -5.89
CA LEU A 82 9.85 -0.41 -4.44
C LEU A 82 8.86 -1.47 -3.94
N CYS A 83 7.79 -1.75 -4.68
CA CYS A 83 6.87 -2.83 -4.35
C CYS A 83 7.59 -4.19 -4.32
N LEU A 84 8.43 -4.47 -5.32
CA LEU A 84 9.25 -5.69 -5.35
C LEU A 84 10.26 -5.72 -4.19
N ALA A 85 10.84 -4.58 -3.81
CA ALA A 85 11.71 -4.49 -2.64
C ALA A 85 10.95 -4.77 -1.33
N CYS A 86 9.71 -4.31 -1.19
CA CYS A 86 8.86 -4.64 -0.04
C CYS A 86 8.52 -6.13 0.01
N VAL A 87 8.19 -6.75 -1.14
CA VAL A 87 7.94 -8.19 -1.24
C VAL A 87 9.20 -8.99 -0.88
N GLY A 88 10.36 -8.65 -1.46
CA GLY A 88 11.62 -9.31 -1.18
C GLY A 88 12.08 -9.12 0.26
N GLY A 89 11.88 -7.92 0.83
CA GLY A 89 12.12 -7.64 2.25
C GLY A 89 11.23 -8.49 3.15
N GLY A 90 9.97 -8.67 2.79
CA GLY A 90 9.03 -9.59 3.43
C GLY A 90 9.55 -11.04 3.47
N ALA A 91 9.86 -11.58 2.29
CA ALA A 91 10.42 -12.93 2.17
C ALA A 91 11.72 -13.11 2.97
N PHE A 92 12.59 -12.09 2.94
CA PHE A 92 13.83 -12.10 3.70
C PHE A 92 13.58 -12.13 5.21
N LEU A 93 12.66 -11.30 5.72
CA LEU A 93 12.31 -11.30 7.15
C LEU A 93 11.72 -12.64 7.59
N GLU A 94 10.86 -13.23 6.77
CA GLU A 94 10.30 -14.56 7.01
C GLU A 94 11.39 -15.63 7.09
N ALA A 95 12.28 -15.68 6.09
CA ALA A 95 13.34 -16.66 6.00
C ALA A 95 14.43 -16.50 7.10
N THR A 96 14.66 -15.28 7.59
CA THR A 96 15.80 -14.99 8.49
C THR A 96 15.41 -14.77 9.95
N ILE A 97 14.43 -13.90 10.21
CA ILE A 97 14.07 -13.47 11.56
C ILE A 97 13.03 -14.40 12.13
N PHE A 98 11.99 -14.69 11.35
CA PHE A 98 10.87 -15.44 11.89
C PHE A 98 11.23 -16.89 12.12
N ARG A 99 12.06 -17.54 11.28
CA ARG A 99 12.71 -18.87 11.53
C ARG A 99 11.78 -19.95 12.09
N LEU A 100 10.47 -19.73 12.00
CA LEU A 100 9.38 -20.45 12.63
C LEU A 100 8.87 -21.38 11.55
N ALA A 101 9.52 -22.54 11.42
CA ALA A 101 9.22 -23.55 10.40
C ALA A 101 9.55 -23.12 8.96
N VAL A 102 9.45 -24.10 8.06
CA VAL A 102 9.65 -23.96 6.61
C VAL A 102 8.95 -22.71 6.09
N PHE A 103 9.61 -21.95 5.22
CA PHE A 103 9.02 -20.81 4.51
C PHE A 103 7.60 -21.16 4.04
N ASP A 104 6.59 -20.42 4.50
CA ASP A 104 5.20 -20.70 4.16
C ASP A 104 4.87 -19.96 2.86
N GLU A 105 4.84 -20.72 1.76
CA GLU A 105 4.53 -20.19 0.44
C GLU A 105 3.17 -19.45 0.41
N VAL A 106 2.23 -19.83 1.29
CA VAL A 106 0.91 -19.20 1.39
C VAL A 106 0.99 -17.87 2.10
N ASP A 107 1.77 -17.74 3.18
CA ASP A 107 1.99 -16.47 3.88
C ASP A 107 2.73 -15.48 2.98
N PHE A 108 3.76 -15.95 2.28
CA PHE A 108 4.46 -15.15 1.28
C PHE A 108 3.53 -14.70 0.15
N PHE A 109 2.66 -15.58 -0.35
CA PHE A 109 1.68 -15.23 -1.37
C PHE A 109 0.70 -14.16 -0.86
N ASN A 110 0.16 -14.32 0.35
CA ASN A 110 -0.78 -13.38 0.95
C ASN A 110 -0.14 -12.00 1.17
N GLN A 111 1.09 -11.96 1.70
CA GLN A 111 1.85 -10.73 1.86
C GLN A 111 2.12 -10.06 0.50
N SER A 112 2.50 -10.84 -0.51
CA SER A 112 2.77 -10.36 -1.87
C SER A 112 1.52 -9.79 -2.55
N LEU A 113 0.37 -10.43 -2.34
CA LEU A 113 -0.92 -9.96 -2.83
C LEU A 113 -1.30 -8.61 -2.21
N GLY A 114 -1.10 -8.46 -0.90
CA GLY A 114 -1.28 -7.19 -0.20
C GLY A 114 -0.37 -6.10 -0.77
N ALA A 115 0.91 -6.39 -0.97
CA ALA A 115 1.87 -5.47 -1.57
C ALA A 115 1.46 -5.04 -3.00
N ALA A 116 1.03 -5.98 -3.84
CA ALA A 116 0.59 -5.70 -5.20
C ALA A 116 -0.63 -4.76 -5.23
N LEU A 117 -1.61 -4.96 -4.36
CA LEU A 117 -2.77 -4.07 -4.25
C LEU A 117 -2.37 -2.66 -3.79
N ALA A 118 -1.44 -2.54 -2.84
CA ALA A 118 -0.89 -1.25 -2.44
C ALA A 118 -0.17 -0.54 -3.60
N GLY A 119 0.62 -1.27 -4.39
CA GLY A 119 1.26 -0.78 -5.61
C GLY A 119 0.26 -0.24 -6.63
N LEU A 120 -0.78 -1.02 -6.95
CA LEU A 120 -1.85 -0.61 -7.86
C LEU A 120 -2.59 0.63 -7.36
N ALA A 121 -2.84 0.71 -6.06
CA ALA A 121 -3.47 1.87 -5.45
C ALA A 121 -2.65 3.15 -5.67
N VAL A 122 -1.35 3.13 -5.35
CA VAL A 122 -0.49 4.32 -5.46
C VAL A 122 -0.24 4.73 -6.91
N LEU A 123 -0.16 3.76 -7.83
CA LEU A 123 -0.06 4.05 -9.28
C LEU A 123 -1.24 4.88 -9.80
N ARG A 124 -2.43 4.70 -9.23
CA ARG A 124 -3.64 5.46 -9.58
C ARG A 124 -3.70 6.84 -8.93
N LEU A 125 -2.95 7.06 -7.86
CA LEU A 125 -2.90 8.36 -7.21
C LEU A 125 -2.15 9.37 -8.08
N PRO A 126 -2.66 10.60 -8.20
CA PRO A 126 -1.92 11.64 -8.86
C PRO A 126 -0.61 11.92 -8.11
N GLY A 127 0.51 11.98 -8.83
CA GLY A 127 1.76 12.48 -8.24
C GLY A 127 1.58 13.89 -7.68
N GLY A 128 2.31 14.21 -6.60
CA GLY A 128 2.09 15.46 -5.87
C GLY A 128 0.81 15.43 -5.02
N GLN A 129 0.53 14.30 -4.36
CA GLN A 129 -0.66 14.13 -3.52
C GLN A 129 -0.85 15.27 -2.51
N ARG A 130 -2.09 15.62 -2.19
CA ARG A 130 -2.38 16.63 -1.18
C ARG A 130 -1.99 16.16 0.21
N PRO A 131 -1.62 17.06 1.15
CA PRO A 131 -1.33 16.69 2.53
C PRO A 131 -2.43 15.84 3.17
N GLY A 132 -3.71 16.15 2.91
CA GLY A 132 -4.85 15.37 3.40
C GLY A 132 -4.90 13.94 2.85
N THR A 133 -4.66 13.74 1.55
CA THR A 133 -4.60 12.40 0.93
C THR A 133 -3.46 11.58 1.53
N ARG A 134 -2.30 12.21 1.75
CA ARG A 134 -1.13 11.56 2.38
C ARG A 134 -1.45 11.11 3.80
N LEU A 135 -2.02 11.99 4.62
CA LEU A 135 -2.39 11.68 5.99
C LEU A 135 -3.44 10.57 6.07
N ALA A 136 -4.45 10.61 5.20
CA ALA A 136 -5.46 9.57 5.12
C ALA A 136 -4.85 8.22 4.72
N GLY A 137 -3.96 8.22 3.71
CA GLY A 137 -3.28 7.01 3.25
C GLY A 137 -2.32 6.42 4.27
N LEU A 138 -1.53 7.26 4.96
CA LEU A 138 -0.63 6.81 6.04
C LEU A 138 -1.41 6.30 7.25
N SER A 139 -2.53 6.94 7.60
CA SER A 139 -3.43 6.44 8.65
C SER A 139 -4.01 5.08 8.28
N ALA A 140 -4.50 4.92 7.05
CA ALA A 140 -4.99 3.63 6.55
C ALA A 140 -3.89 2.57 6.56
N ALA A 141 -2.71 2.88 6.06
CA ALA A 141 -1.55 2.00 6.09
C ALA A 141 -1.21 1.54 7.52
N GLY A 142 -1.18 2.48 8.47
CA GLY A 142 -0.96 2.18 9.89
C GLY A 142 -2.04 1.25 10.46
N LEU A 143 -3.31 1.48 10.15
CA LEU A 143 -4.41 0.60 10.57
C LEU A 143 -4.26 -0.82 10.02
N PHE A 144 -3.90 -0.96 8.74
CA PHE A 144 -3.67 -2.27 8.12
C PHE A 144 -2.46 -3.00 8.71
N VAL A 145 -1.36 -2.29 9.01
CA VAL A 145 -0.20 -2.87 9.70
C VAL A 145 -0.58 -3.35 11.10
N ILE A 146 -1.22 -2.50 11.90
CA ILE A 146 -1.60 -2.84 13.28
C ILE A 146 -2.58 -4.02 13.29
N ALA A 147 -3.62 -3.97 12.46
CA ALA A 147 -4.58 -5.05 12.33
C ALA A 147 -3.91 -6.33 11.81
N GLY A 148 -3.03 -6.23 10.81
CA GLY A 148 -2.29 -7.36 10.25
C GLY A 148 -1.42 -8.06 11.27
N VAL A 149 -0.62 -7.30 12.02
CA VAL A 149 0.19 -7.84 13.14
C VAL A 149 -0.72 -8.48 14.19
N TRP A 150 -1.81 -7.81 14.58
CA TRP A 150 -2.74 -8.37 15.56
C TRP A 150 -3.31 -9.71 15.09
N PHE A 151 -3.80 -9.81 13.85
CA PHE A 151 -4.34 -11.06 13.29
C PHE A 151 -3.28 -12.15 13.11
N ALA A 152 -2.04 -11.78 12.73
CA ALA A 152 -0.94 -12.73 12.55
C ALA A 152 -0.54 -13.41 13.87
N PHE A 153 -0.65 -12.70 15.00
CA PHE A 153 -0.25 -13.22 16.32
C PHE A 153 -1.42 -13.58 17.24
N ALA A 154 -2.66 -13.26 16.87
CA ALA A 154 -3.85 -13.62 17.62
C ALA A 154 -4.12 -15.13 17.47
N ARG A 155 -3.75 -15.89 18.51
CA ARG A 155 -4.08 -17.31 18.65
C ARG A 155 -5.58 -17.51 18.87
#